data_AF-A0A327TM26-F1
#
_entry.id   AF-A0A327TM26-F1
#
_cell.length_a   1.000
_cell.length_b   1.000
_cell.length_c   1.000
_cell.angle_alpha   90.00
_cell.angle_beta   90.00
_cell.angle_gamma   90.00
#
_symmetry.space_group_name_H-M   'P 1'
#
loop_
_entity.id
_entity.type
_entity.pdbx_description
1 polymer ?
#
loop_
_entity_poly.entity_id
_entity_poly.type
_entity_poly.pdbx_seq_one_letter_code
_entity_poly.pdbx_strand_id
1 'polypeptide(L)'
;MGPTSPLVPDQPSRKRARTAVHAILNGPGLADELDAVRLAAVVLQALIPPGEKSVTLRSQRLGEWVGVSLSHVASLVTPGLRRAAWHTAPAGDPGLVFTSPTVAATDGALRPVVSALFAPATGLMGTRTGRGAATDRLAFLLLVLDTSATGEVCLIDGPVDSQRGRISATIAALLGCGLPGASKIADRLEAMNLVERRREETASGLHQGTRLFIPAAHQ
;
A
#
# COMPACT_ATOMS: atom_id res chain seq x y z
N MET A 1 -12.56 -28.38 5.01
CA MET A 1 -13.17 -27.07 4.69
C MET A 1 -12.23 -26.01 5.26
N GLY A 2 -11.21 -25.61 4.49
CA GLY A 2 -10.21 -24.64 4.98
C GLY A 2 -10.81 -23.24 5.04
N PRO A 3 -10.37 -22.36 5.96
CA PRO A 3 -10.85 -20.99 5.98
C PRO A 3 -10.49 -20.32 4.65
N THR A 4 -11.49 -19.91 3.88
CA THR A 4 -11.36 -18.98 2.77
C THR A 4 -10.69 -17.73 3.33
N SER A 5 -9.40 -17.57 3.09
CA SER A 5 -8.66 -16.42 3.60
C SER A 5 -9.22 -15.15 2.92
N PRO A 6 -9.77 -14.20 3.69
CA PRO A 6 -10.51 -13.07 3.14
C PRO A 6 -9.53 -11.95 2.82
N LEU A 7 -8.76 -12.08 1.73
CA LEU A 7 -7.81 -11.04 1.32
C LEU A 7 -8.11 -10.45 -0.06
N VAL A 8 -9.07 -11.01 -0.81
CA VAL A 8 -9.43 -10.50 -2.13
C VAL A 8 -10.80 -9.82 -2.06
N PRO A 9 -10.86 -8.48 -2.00
CA PRO A 9 -12.09 -7.78 -2.31
C PRO A 9 -12.48 -8.12 -3.75
N ASP A 10 -13.79 -8.21 -4.01
CA ASP A 10 -14.30 -8.30 -5.38
C ASP A 10 -13.76 -7.15 -6.26
N GLN A 11 -13.72 -7.34 -7.58
CA GLN A 11 -13.16 -6.35 -8.51
C GLN A 11 -13.76 -4.93 -8.34
N PRO A 12 -15.10 -4.76 -8.17
CA PRO A 12 -15.68 -3.46 -7.83
C PRO A 12 -15.13 -2.85 -6.54
N SER A 13 -15.02 -3.62 -5.45
CA SER A 13 -14.46 -3.16 -4.19
C SER A 13 -12.99 -2.77 -4.30
N ARG A 14 -12.18 -3.52 -5.05
CA ARG A 14 -10.78 -3.15 -5.36
C ARG A 14 -10.70 -1.85 -6.15
N LYS A 15 -11.53 -1.67 -7.19
CA LYS A 15 -11.57 -0.44 -7.98
C LYS A 15 -11.95 0.77 -7.14
N ARG A 16 -12.94 0.64 -6.24
CA ARG A 16 -13.31 1.69 -5.27
C ARG A 16 -12.17 2.02 -4.31
N ALA A 17 -11.54 0.99 -3.73
CA ALA A 17 -10.38 1.17 -2.85
C ALA A 17 -9.21 1.84 -3.58
N ARG A 18 -8.95 1.48 -4.84
CA ARG A 18 -7.95 2.12 -5.69
C ARG A 18 -8.22 3.61 -5.88
N THR A 19 -9.43 3.97 -6.28
CA THR A 19 -9.82 5.38 -6.44
C THR A 19 -9.66 6.14 -5.13
N ALA A 20 -10.08 5.56 -4.01
CA ALA A 20 -9.92 6.18 -2.69
C ALA A 20 -8.44 6.36 -2.31
N VAL A 21 -7.60 5.36 -2.52
CA VAL A 21 -6.15 5.45 -2.24
C VAL A 21 -5.50 6.52 -3.10
N HIS A 22 -5.78 6.57 -4.41
CA HIS A 22 -5.24 7.65 -5.25
C HIS A 22 -5.75 9.03 -4.83
N ALA A 23 -7.03 9.16 -4.43
CA ALA A 23 -7.56 10.43 -3.92
C ALA A 23 -6.85 10.89 -2.63
N ILE A 24 -6.52 9.96 -1.73
CA ILE A 24 -5.74 10.25 -0.52
C ILE A 24 -4.30 10.65 -0.88
N LEU A 25 -3.62 9.86 -1.72
CA LEU A 25 -2.21 10.07 -2.06
C LEU A 25 -1.97 11.34 -2.88
N ASN A 26 -2.95 11.75 -3.69
CA ASN A 26 -2.93 13.01 -4.45
C ASN A 26 -3.49 14.19 -3.64
N GLY A 27 -3.81 14.00 -2.36
CA GLY A 27 -4.24 15.06 -1.47
C GLY A 27 -3.15 16.13 -1.26
N PRO A 28 -3.53 17.38 -0.95
CA PRO A 28 -2.59 18.47 -0.79
C PRO A 28 -1.54 18.14 0.29
N GLY A 29 -0.26 18.31 -0.05
CA GLY A 29 0.87 18.08 0.85
C GLY A 29 1.24 16.62 1.09
N LEU A 30 0.57 15.63 0.49
CA LEU A 30 0.92 14.21 0.63
C LEU A 30 1.83 13.69 -0.48
N ALA A 31 1.77 14.25 -1.69
CA ALA A 31 2.51 13.75 -2.84
C ALA A 31 4.04 13.82 -2.64
N ASP A 32 4.52 14.87 -1.98
CA ASP A 32 5.95 15.13 -1.74
C ASP A 32 6.45 14.60 -0.39
N GLU A 33 5.59 13.93 0.38
CA GLU A 33 5.95 13.38 1.69
C GLU A 33 6.55 11.97 1.60
N LEU A 34 7.21 11.56 2.68
CA LEU A 34 7.78 10.22 2.79
C LEU A 34 6.71 9.13 2.61
N ASP A 35 7.07 8.00 2.01
CA ASP A 35 6.15 6.85 1.85
C ASP A 35 5.55 6.37 3.19
N ALA A 36 6.26 6.57 4.30
CA ALA A 36 5.73 6.30 5.64
C ALA A 36 4.56 7.22 6.04
N VAL A 37 4.63 8.51 5.68
CA VAL A 37 3.54 9.48 5.89
C VAL A 37 2.36 9.15 4.97
N ARG A 38 2.67 8.88 3.69
CA ARG A 38 1.67 8.50 2.68
C ARG A 38 0.91 7.24 3.09
N LEU A 39 1.61 6.19 3.51
CA LEU A 39 1.01 4.96 4.01
C LEU A 39 0.23 5.19 5.31
N ALA A 40 0.75 6.01 6.23
CA ALA A 40 0.04 6.34 7.47
C ALA A 40 -1.31 7.03 7.20
N ALA A 41 -1.37 7.96 6.25
CA ALA A 41 -2.63 8.62 5.86
C ALA A 41 -3.65 7.60 5.31
N VAL A 42 -3.21 6.66 4.47
CA VAL A 42 -4.07 5.58 3.95
C VAL A 42 -4.57 4.68 5.07
N VAL A 43 -3.69 4.26 5.98
CA VAL A 43 -4.05 3.43 7.15
C VAL A 43 -5.06 4.16 8.03
N LEU A 44 -4.78 5.41 8.40
CA LEU A 44 -5.68 6.19 9.25
C LEU A 44 -7.04 6.35 8.59
N GLN A 45 -7.09 6.70 7.31
CA GLN A 45 -8.34 6.82 6.57
C GLN A 45 -9.13 5.50 6.55
N ALA A 46 -8.46 4.36 6.43
CA ALA A 46 -9.08 3.04 6.47
C ALA A 46 -9.63 2.67 7.86
N LEU A 47 -9.06 3.23 8.93
CA LEU A 47 -9.44 2.95 10.31
C LEU A 47 -10.49 3.93 10.85
N ILE A 48 -10.79 5.03 10.14
CA ILE A 48 -11.89 5.94 10.50
C ILE A 48 -13.22 5.17 10.45
N PRO A 49 -14.02 5.16 11.54
CA PRO A 49 -15.33 4.53 11.54
C PRO A 49 -16.28 5.14 10.49
N PRO A 50 -17.21 4.36 9.91
CA PRO A 50 -18.21 4.91 8.99
C PRO A 50 -19.01 6.04 9.64
N GLY A 51 -19.10 7.19 8.96
CA GLY A 51 -19.79 8.39 9.46
C GLY A 51 -18.95 9.28 10.37
N GLU A 52 -17.76 8.84 10.77
CA GLU A 52 -16.81 9.66 11.52
C GLU A 52 -15.77 10.31 10.61
N LYS A 53 -15.06 11.32 11.15
CA LYS A 53 -13.98 12.03 10.46
C LYS A 53 -12.62 11.83 11.12
N SER A 54 -12.60 11.13 12.24
CA SER A 54 -11.43 10.96 13.10
C SER A 54 -11.28 9.53 13.56
N VAL A 55 -10.06 9.16 13.89
CA VAL A 55 -9.74 7.89 14.52
C VAL A 55 -8.79 8.14 15.69
N THR A 56 -9.02 7.44 16.80
CA THR A 56 -8.08 7.45 17.93
C THR A 56 -7.17 6.23 17.84
N LEU A 57 -5.86 6.45 17.78
CA LEU A 57 -4.86 5.38 17.71
C LEU A 57 -3.62 5.74 18.52
N ARG A 58 -3.04 4.74 19.20
CA ARG A 58 -1.73 4.90 19.85
C ARG A 58 -0.64 5.04 18.78
N SER A 59 0.34 5.91 19.00
CA SER A 59 1.49 6.10 18.09
C SER A 59 2.24 4.79 17.80
N GLN A 60 2.37 3.93 18.81
CA GLN A 60 2.98 2.61 18.65
C GLN A 60 2.19 1.73 17.67
N ARG A 61 0.85 1.71 17.80
CA ARG A 61 -0.01 0.96 16.88
C ARG A 61 0.13 1.50 15.46
N LEU A 62 0.13 2.83 15.28
CA LEU A 62 0.37 3.41 13.95
C LEU A 62 1.71 2.93 13.36
N GLY A 63 2.77 2.87 14.18
CA GLY A 63 4.06 2.32 13.80
C GLY A 63 3.98 0.86 13.33
N GLU A 64 3.24 0.01 14.04
CA GLU A 64 3.02 -1.40 13.67
C GLU A 64 2.29 -1.54 12.32
N TRP A 65 1.26 -0.71 12.07
CA TRP A 65 0.52 -0.68 10.81
C TRP A 65 1.35 -0.17 9.61
N VAL A 66 2.31 0.72 9.86
CA VAL A 66 3.17 1.30 8.81
C VAL A 66 4.49 0.52 8.66
N GLY A 67 4.89 -0.25 9.66
CA GLY A 67 6.15 -1.00 9.69
C GLY A 67 7.35 -0.20 10.18
N VAL A 68 7.13 0.88 10.94
CA VAL A 68 8.17 1.79 11.43
C VAL A 68 8.17 1.87 12.96
N SER A 69 9.29 2.30 13.55
CA SER A 69 9.40 2.42 15.01
C SER A 69 8.58 3.58 15.55
N LEU A 70 8.24 3.53 16.85
CA LEU A 70 7.58 4.62 17.56
C LEU A 70 8.34 5.96 17.40
N SER A 71 9.66 5.94 17.51
CA SER A 71 10.50 7.13 17.33
C SER A 71 10.38 7.71 15.92
N HIS A 72 10.29 6.85 14.90
CA HIS A 72 10.08 7.28 13.50
C HIS A 72 8.68 7.89 13.31
N VAL A 73 7.66 7.33 13.98
CA VAL A 73 6.32 7.93 13.99
C VAL A 73 6.36 9.34 14.57
N ALA A 74 6.96 9.49 15.75
CA ALA A 74 7.00 10.78 16.46
C ALA A 74 7.81 11.84 15.70
N SER A 75 8.94 11.47 15.10
CA SER A 75 9.87 12.42 14.46
C SER A 75 9.55 12.75 13.01
N LEU A 76 8.93 11.84 12.26
CA LEU A 76 8.73 11.99 10.82
C LEU A 76 7.27 11.85 10.40
N VAL A 77 6.56 10.83 10.88
CA VAL A 77 5.18 10.55 10.44
C VAL A 77 4.21 11.61 10.96
N THR A 78 4.17 11.86 12.27
CA THR A 78 3.25 12.84 12.86
C THR A 78 3.48 14.25 12.32
N PRO A 79 4.73 14.76 12.23
CA PRO A 79 4.99 16.05 11.60
C PRO A 79 4.60 16.09 10.11
N GLY A 80 4.85 15.01 9.35
CA GLY A 80 4.43 14.92 7.95
C GLY A 80 2.93 14.92 7.77
N LEU A 81 2.20 14.18 8.60
CA LEU A 81 0.73 14.20 8.62
C LEU A 81 0.20 15.62 8.89
N ARG A 82 0.79 16.35 9.85
CA ARG A 82 0.42 17.75 10.12
C ARG A 82 0.66 18.67 8.92
N ARG A 83 1.78 18.51 8.21
CA ARG A 83 2.06 19.26 6.96
C ARG A 83 1.06 18.93 5.86
N ALA A 84 0.62 17.67 5.79
CA ALA A 84 -0.46 17.19 4.94
C ALA A 84 -1.88 17.52 5.48
N ALA A 85 -2.00 18.53 6.34
CA ALA A 85 -3.27 19.01 6.90
C ALA A 85 -4.06 17.99 7.76
N TRP A 86 -3.49 16.86 8.15
CA TRP A 86 -4.09 16.00 9.17
C TRP A 86 -4.01 16.67 10.53
N HIS A 87 -5.17 16.86 11.17
CA HIS A 87 -5.19 17.38 12.52
C HIS A 87 -4.86 16.26 13.50
N THR A 88 -3.89 16.50 14.38
CA THR A 88 -3.48 15.54 15.42
C THR A 88 -3.69 16.17 16.79
N ALA A 89 -4.53 15.56 17.62
CA ALA A 89 -4.79 16.01 18.98
C ALA A 89 -4.48 14.90 19.99
N PRO A 90 -4.04 15.22 21.21
CA PRO A 90 -3.97 14.22 22.28
C PRO A 90 -5.38 13.73 22.61
N ALA A 91 -5.55 12.41 22.71
CA ALA A 91 -6.82 11.74 23.02
C ALA A 91 -6.84 11.22 24.48
N GLY A 92 -6.14 11.89 25.39
CA GLY A 92 -5.70 11.31 26.66
C GLY A 92 -4.44 10.44 26.51
N ASP A 93 -3.94 9.88 27.59
CA ASP A 93 -2.70 9.10 27.59
C ASP A 93 -2.95 7.61 27.26
N PRO A 94 -2.31 6.99 26.24
CA PRO A 94 -1.37 7.50 25.23
C PRO A 94 -2.00 7.53 23.82
N GLY A 95 -3.21 8.07 23.69
CA GLY A 95 -3.96 8.11 22.43
C GLY A 95 -3.69 9.37 21.62
N LEU A 96 -3.62 9.25 20.30
CA LEU A 96 -3.71 10.40 19.39
C LEU A 96 -5.00 10.30 18.58
N VAL A 97 -5.75 11.40 18.54
CA VAL A 97 -6.84 11.58 17.58
C VAL A 97 -6.24 12.12 16.28
N PHE A 98 -6.48 11.41 15.19
CA PHE A 98 -6.15 11.87 13.84
C PHE A 98 -7.44 12.22 13.12
N THR A 99 -7.55 13.44 12.62
CA THR A 99 -8.71 13.89 11.84
C THR A 99 -8.28 14.07 10.39
N SER A 100 -9.00 13.42 9.48
CA SER A 100 -8.69 13.49 8.06
C SER A 100 -9.03 14.87 7.49
N PRO A 101 -8.17 15.46 6.64
CA PRO A 101 -8.47 16.69 5.93
C PRO A 101 -9.52 16.49 4.82
N THR A 102 -9.71 15.24 4.39
CA THR A 102 -10.60 14.90 3.27
C THR A 102 -11.73 14.03 3.77
N VAL A 103 -12.97 14.42 3.46
CA VAL A 103 -14.13 13.51 3.58
C VAL A 103 -14.11 12.59 2.37
N ALA A 104 -13.04 11.82 2.20
CA ALA A 104 -13.04 10.78 1.19
C ALA A 104 -14.13 9.81 1.62
N ALA A 105 -15.15 9.62 0.79
CA ALA A 105 -16.17 8.61 1.02
C ALA A 105 -15.51 7.23 0.95
N THR A 106 -14.86 6.82 2.03
CA THR A 106 -14.46 5.43 2.21
C THR A 106 -15.72 4.67 2.54
N ASP A 107 -16.37 4.18 1.48
CA ASP A 107 -17.55 3.29 1.50
C ASP A 107 -17.21 1.90 2.09
N GLY A 108 -16.42 1.87 3.16
CA GLY A 108 -15.90 0.68 3.83
C GLY A 108 -14.83 -0.10 3.05
N ALA A 109 -14.74 0.02 1.72
CA ALA A 109 -13.92 -0.85 0.87
C ALA A 109 -12.41 -0.85 1.18
N LEU A 110 -11.88 0.24 1.74
CA LEU A 110 -10.45 0.35 2.05
C LEU A 110 -10.05 -0.45 3.30
N ARG A 111 -10.94 -0.56 4.29
CA ARG A 111 -10.62 -1.17 5.59
C ARG A 111 -10.28 -2.66 5.50
N PRO A 112 -11.05 -3.51 4.78
CA PRO A 112 -10.72 -4.91 4.60
C PRO A 112 -9.35 -5.08 3.93
N VAL A 113 -9.05 -4.31 2.88
CA VAL A 113 -7.76 -4.36 2.15
C VAL A 113 -6.59 -3.99 3.06
N VAL A 114 -6.69 -2.85 3.75
CA VAL A 114 -5.62 -2.39 4.64
C VAL A 114 -5.41 -3.36 5.79
N SER A 115 -6.47 -3.92 6.38
CA SER A 115 -6.37 -4.92 7.44
C SER A 115 -5.74 -6.22 6.94
N ALA A 116 -6.20 -6.72 5.80
CA ALA A 116 -5.65 -7.88 5.11
C ALA A 116 -4.14 -7.79 4.87
N LEU A 117 -3.66 -6.61 4.47
CA LEU A 117 -2.26 -6.42 4.10
C LEU A 117 -1.39 -6.06 5.30
N PHE A 118 -1.86 -5.21 6.21
CA PHE A 118 -1.00 -4.50 7.17
C PHE A 118 -1.40 -4.63 8.63
N ALA A 119 -2.50 -5.32 8.94
CA ALA A 119 -2.88 -5.52 10.33
C ALA A 119 -1.70 -6.12 11.12
N PRO A 120 -1.33 -5.54 12.27
CA PRO A 120 -0.22 -6.05 13.07
C PRO A 120 -0.38 -7.53 13.40
N ALA A 121 0.68 -8.31 13.19
CA ALA A 121 0.77 -9.77 13.37
C ALA A 121 -0.09 -10.65 12.44
N THR A 122 -1.21 -10.17 11.89
CA THR A 122 -2.13 -10.99 11.07
C THR A 122 -2.16 -10.64 9.59
N GLY A 123 -1.77 -9.41 9.22
CA GLY A 123 -1.71 -8.99 7.83
C GLY A 123 -0.50 -9.59 7.11
N LEU A 124 -0.60 -9.74 5.79
CA LEU A 124 0.45 -10.33 4.94
C LEU A 124 1.84 -9.70 5.12
N MET A 125 1.88 -8.38 5.34
CA MET A 125 3.10 -7.63 5.65
C MET A 125 3.13 -7.11 7.09
N GLY A 126 2.24 -7.58 7.95
CA GLY A 126 2.07 -7.09 9.32
C GLY A 126 3.33 -7.23 10.19
N THR A 127 4.18 -8.23 9.91
CA THR A 127 5.46 -8.47 10.60
C THR A 127 6.65 -7.78 9.94
N ARG A 128 6.51 -7.28 8.70
CA ARG A 128 7.58 -6.60 7.96
C ARG A 128 7.82 -5.21 8.55
N THR A 129 8.92 -5.05 9.30
CA THR A 129 9.28 -3.79 9.96
C THR A 129 10.71 -3.35 9.63
N GLY A 130 11.04 -2.09 9.92
CA GLY A 130 12.39 -1.56 9.76
C GLY A 130 12.60 -0.82 8.44
N ARG A 131 13.87 -0.72 8.00
CA ARG A 131 14.24 0.09 6.83
C ARG A 131 13.49 -0.38 5.58
N GLY A 132 12.86 0.56 4.87
CA GLY A 132 12.10 0.31 3.65
C GLY A 132 10.75 -0.38 3.84
N ALA A 133 10.34 -0.74 5.07
CA ALA A 133 9.09 -1.47 5.29
C ALA A 133 7.87 -0.68 4.83
N ALA A 134 7.79 0.61 5.14
CA ALA A 134 6.69 1.47 4.71
C ALA A 134 6.61 1.60 3.19
N THR A 135 7.75 1.78 2.53
CA THR A 135 7.84 1.84 1.06
C THR A 135 7.44 0.51 0.42
N ASP A 136 7.91 -0.62 0.95
CA ASP A 136 7.54 -1.96 0.46
C ASP A 136 6.02 -2.20 0.62
N ARG A 137 5.45 -1.81 1.77
CA ARG A 137 4.01 -1.90 2.04
C ARG A 137 3.19 -1.00 1.11
N LEU A 138 3.61 0.25 0.90
CA LEU A 138 2.92 1.16 -0.02
C LEU A 138 2.98 0.64 -1.46
N ALA A 139 4.14 0.15 -1.91
CA ALA A 139 4.29 -0.46 -3.22
C ALA A 139 3.35 -1.66 -3.37
N PHE A 140 3.33 -2.56 -2.39
CA PHE A 140 2.49 -3.75 -2.42
C PHE A 140 1.00 -3.41 -2.43
N LEU A 141 0.55 -2.41 -1.65
CA LEU A 141 -0.83 -1.93 -1.70
C LEU A 141 -1.20 -1.48 -3.11
N LEU A 142 -0.37 -0.65 -3.74
CA LEU A 142 -0.67 -0.11 -5.07
C LEU A 142 -0.69 -1.23 -6.13
N LEU A 143 0.24 -2.19 -6.04
CA LEU A 143 0.24 -3.37 -6.91
C LEU A 143 -1.03 -4.23 -6.73
N VAL A 144 -1.44 -4.50 -5.48
CA VAL A 144 -2.68 -5.23 -5.17
C VAL A 144 -3.92 -4.54 -5.74
N LEU A 145 -3.97 -3.21 -5.66
CA LEU A 145 -5.07 -2.41 -6.20
C LEU A 145 -5.03 -2.31 -7.74
N ASP A 146 -3.88 -2.56 -8.35
CA ASP A 146 -3.67 -2.62 -9.80
C ASP A 146 -3.72 -4.05 -10.36
N THR A 147 -4.22 -5.02 -9.58
CA THR A 147 -4.45 -6.38 -10.06
C THR A 147 -5.77 -6.53 -10.83
N SER A 148 -5.73 -7.38 -11.84
CA SER A 148 -6.88 -7.89 -12.56
C SER A 148 -7.69 -8.87 -11.70
N ALA A 149 -8.85 -9.29 -12.21
CA ALA A 149 -9.65 -10.35 -11.61
C ALA A 149 -8.89 -11.68 -11.49
N THR A 150 -7.90 -11.92 -12.35
CA THR A 150 -7.04 -13.12 -12.36
C THR A 150 -5.74 -12.91 -11.55
N GLY A 151 -5.63 -11.85 -10.76
CA GLY A 151 -4.46 -11.59 -9.91
C GLY A 151 -3.20 -11.14 -10.65
N GLU A 152 -3.30 -10.83 -11.95
CA GLU A 152 -2.21 -10.25 -12.73
C GLU A 152 -2.18 -8.74 -12.55
N VAL A 153 -0.99 -8.16 -12.34
CA VAL A 153 -0.84 -6.70 -12.25
C VAL A 153 -0.86 -6.09 -13.66
N CYS A 154 -1.64 -5.03 -13.85
CA CYS A 154 -1.56 -4.20 -15.05
C CYS A 154 -0.21 -3.48 -15.07
N LEU A 155 0.76 -4.03 -15.80
CA LEU A 155 2.06 -3.40 -15.96
C LEU A 155 1.96 -2.21 -16.91
N ILE A 156 2.84 -1.21 -16.73
CA ILE A 156 2.90 -0.07 -17.64
C ILE A 156 3.28 -0.54 -19.04
N ASP A 157 2.50 -0.10 -20.03
CA ASP A 157 2.77 -0.33 -21.44
C ASP A 157 3.91 0.58 -21.93
N GLY A 158 4.81 0.02 -22.74
CA GLY A 158 5.91 0.77 -23.37
C GLY A 158 7.26 0.03 -23.33
N PRO A 159 8.26 0.55 -24.08
CA PRO A 159 9.61 0.03 -24.05
C PRO A 159 10.23 0.25 -22.68
N VAL A 160 10.71 -0.82 -22.06
CA VAL A 160 11.44 -0.78 -20.80
C VAL A 160 12.80 -1.44 -20.97
N ASP A 161 13.78 -0.97 -20.20
CA ASP A 161 15.10 -1.60 -20.13
C ASP A 161 14.97 -3.08 -19.74
N SER A 162 15.52 -3.96 -20.57
CA SER A 162 15.50 -5.41 -20.38
C SER A 162 16.25 -5.85 -19.12
N GLN A 163 17.18 -5.04 -18.60
CA GLN A 163 17.93 -5.32 -17.38
C GLN A 163 17.13 -5.09 -16.10
N ARG A 164 16.21 -4.11 -16.08
CA ARG A 164 15.48 -3.70 -14.86
C ARG A 164 14.00 -4.13 -14.87
N GLY A 165 13.46 -4.42 -16.04
CA GLY A 165 12.15 -5.04 -16.24
C GLY A 165 10.95 -4.11 -16.02
N ARG A 166 9.78 -4.57 -16.51
CA ARG A 166 8.49 -3.82 -16.44
C ARG A 166 8.02 -3.60 -15.00
N ILE A 167 8.30 -4.53 -14.09
CA ILE A 167 7.88 -4.45 -12.68
C ILE A 167 8.50 -3.25 -11.98
N SER A 168 9.81 -3.06 -12.17
CA SER A 168 10.52 -1.90 -11.62
C SER A 168 9.99 -0.59 -12.21
N ALA A 169 9.63 -0.57 -13.49
CA ALA A 169 9.02 0.60 -14.12
C ALA A 169 7.62 0.91 -13.54
N THR A 170 6.79 -0.11 -13.33
CA THR A 170 5.48 0.03 -12.69
C THR A 170 5.62 0.56 -11.26
N ILE A 171 6.48 -0.05 -10.44
CA ILE A 171 6.72 0.40 -9.05
C ILE A 171 7.28 1.83 -9.03
N ALA A 172 8.21 2.15 -9.93
CA ALA A 172 8.79 3.48 -10.06
C ALA A 172 7.71 4.54 -10.34
N ALA A 173 6.83 4.28 -11.30
CA ALA A 173 5.74 5.17 -11.65
C ALA A 173 4.69 5.28 -10.53
N LEU A 174 4.33 4.18 -9.88
CA LEU A 174 3.36 4.16 -8.78
C LEU A 174 3.85 4.96 -7.56
N LEU A 175 5.14 4.89 -7.26
CA LEU A 175 5.72 5.58 -6.09
C LEU A 175 6.30 6.96 -6.41
N GLY A 176 6.55 7.27 -7.68
CA GLY A 176 7.33 8.45 -8.09
C GLY A 176 8.83 8.31 -7.80
N CYS A 177 9.35 7.08 -7.76
CA CYS A 177 10.74 6.79 -7.41
C CYS A 177 11.58 6.35 -8.62
N GLY A 178 12.92 6.39 -8.49
CA GLY A 178 13.80 5.93 -9.56
C GLY A 178 13.85 4.40 -9.71
N LEU A 179 14.12 3.93 -10.93
CA LEU A 179 14.23 2.49 -11.26
C LEU A 179 15.15 1.65 -10.33
N PRO A 180 16.32 2.14 -9.87
CA PRO A 180 17.15 1.38 -8.94
C PRO A 180 16.48 1.12 -7.58
N GLY A 181 15.68 2.07 -7.10
CA GLY A 181 14.92 1.91 -5.87
C GLY A 181 13.78 0.91 -6.07
N ALA A 182 13.05 1.06 -7.17
CA ALA A 182 11.95 0.18 -7.55
C ALA A 182 12.37 -1.28 -7.73
N SER A 183 13.51 -1.54 -8.37
CA SER A 183 14.06 -2.89 -8.51
C SER A 183 14.35 -3.54 -7.16
N LYS A 184 14.97 -2.81 -6.21
CA LYS A 184 15.20 -3.34 -4.85
C LYS A 184 13.90 -3.65 -4.11
N ILE A 185 12.83 -2.89 -4.38
CA ILE A 185 11.51 -3.16 -3.79
C ILE A 185 10.95 -4.45 -4.40
N ALA A 186 10.98 -4.60 -5.73
CA ALA A 186 10.54 -5.80 -6.42
C ALA A 186 11.25 -7.06 -5.89
N ASP A 187 12.58 -7.02 -5.79
CA ASP A 187 13.37 -8.15 -5.28
C ASP A 187 13.00 -8.51 -3.83
N ARG A 188 12.70 -7.53 -2.98
CA ARG A 188 12.24 -7.78 -1.61
C ARG A 188 10.83 -8.39 -1.57
N LEU A 189 9.91 -7.92 -2.41
CA LEU A 189 8.55 -8.46 -2.49
C LEU A 189 8.56 -9.92 -3.00
N GLU A 190 9.45 -10.24 -3.96
CA GLU A 190 9.67 -11.59 -4.45
C GLU A 190 10.30 -12.50 -3.40
N ALA A 191 11.32 -12.02 -2.69
CA ALA A 191 11.94 -12.77 -1.60
C ALA A 191 10.94 -13.12 -0.46
N MET A 192 9.87 -12.33 -0.32
CA MET A 192 8.77 -12.60 0.62
C MET A 192 7.64 -13.45 0.02
N ASN A 193 7.77 -13.90 -1.24
CA ASN A 193 6.73 -14.63 -2.00
C ASN A 193 5.40 -13.87 -2.14
N LEU A 194 5.44 -12.53 -2.09
CA LEU A 194 4.26 -11.69 -2.22
C LEU A 194 3.90 -11.41 -3.68
N VAL A 195 4.91 -11.47 -4.56
CA VAL A 195 4.75 -11.31 -6.00
C VAL A 195 5.58 -12.37 -6.72
N GLU A 196 5.08 -12.85 -7.84
CA GLU A 196 5.70 -13.88 -8.67
C GLU A 196 5.90 -13.36 -10.09
N ARG A 197 7.12 -13.48 -10.62
CA ARG A 197 7.41 -13.20 -12.04
C ARG A 197 7.01 -14.43 -12.85
N ARG A 198 5.84 -14.39 -13.49
CA ARG A 198 5.43 -15.43 -14.43
C ARG A 198 5.91 -15.09 -15.82
N ARG A 199 6.64 -16.04 -16.42
CA ARG A 199 7.08 -15.99 -17.80
C ARG A 199 6.11 -16.83 -18.61
N GLU A 200 5.28 -16.20 -19.44
CA GLU A 200 4.44 -16.95 -20.37
C GLU A 200 5.27 -17.39 -21.58
N GLU A 201 5.30 -18.70 -21.84
CA GLU A 201 5.67 -19.24 -23.15
C GLU A 201 4.49 -19.00 -24.10
N THR A 202 4.63 -18.02 -24.99
CA THR A 202 3.68 -17.81 -26.08
C THR A 202 4.08 -18.66 -27.28
N ALA A 203 3.13 -19.39 -27.85
CA ALA A 203 3.31 -20.26 -29.02
C ALA A 203 3.74 -19.53 -30.32
N SER A 204 3.86 -18.19 -30.29
CA SER A 204 4.08 -17.37 -31.49
C SER A 204 5.49 -16.76 -31.63
N GLY A 205 6.45 -17.13 -30.78
CA GLY A 205 7.86 -16.74 -30.95
C GLY A 205 8.18 -15.24 -30.85
N LEU A 206 7.24 -14.40 -30.40
CA LEU A 206 7.46 -12.97 -30.15
C LEU A 206 7.78 -12.72 -28.67
N HIS A 207 8.60 -11.68 -28.44
CA HIS A 207 9.38 -11.46 -27.22
C HIS A 207 8.57 -11.48 -25.90
N GLN A 208 8.62 -12.62 -25.20
CA GLN A 208 8.93 -12.72 -23.76
C GLN A 208 8.26 -11.69 -22.84
N GLY A 209 6.93 -11.76 -22.70
CA GLY A 209 6.19 -10.96 -21.73
C GLY A 209 6.35 -11.50 -20.31
N THR A 210 7.09 -10.82 -19.45
CA THR A 210 7.05 -11.07 -17.99
C THR A 210 5.76 -10.48 -17.44
N ARG A 211 4.89 -11.31 -16.85
CA ARG A 211 3.72 -10.88 -16.07
C ARG A 211 4.06 -10.92 -14.59
N LEU A 212 3.50 -9.96 -13.83
CA LEU A 212 3.58 -9.97 -12.38
C LEU A 212 2.29 -10.52 -11.81
N PHE A 213 2.39 -11.57 -11.03
CA PHE A 213 1.27 -12.23 -10.40
C PHE A 213 1.33 -11.98 -8.89
N ILE A 214 0.19 -11.70 -8.28
CA ILE A 214 0.08 -11.60 -6.81
C ILE A 214 -0.68 -12.85 -6.34
N PRO A 215 0.00 -13.85 -5.77
CA PRO A 215 -0.64 -15.10 -5.35
C PRO A 215 -1.80 -14.88 -4.38
N ALA A 216 -1.68 -13.87 -3.51
CA ALA A 216 -2.72 -13.50 -2.56
C ALA A 216 -3.99 -12.90 -3.20
N ALA A 217 -3.95 -12.53 -4.48
CA ALA A 217 -5.05 -11.88 -5.21
C ALA A 217 -5.80 -12.82 -6.19
N HIS A 218 -5.41 -14.09 -6.29
CA HIS A 218 -5.95 -15.09 -7.22
C HIS A 218 -6.50 -16.30 -6.47
N GLN A 219 -7.82 -16.35 -6.27
CA GLN A 219 -8.62 -17.56 -6.03
C GLN A 219 -10.03 -17.35 -6.58
#